data_AF-A0A8D3ANH8-F1
#
_entry.id   AF-A0A8D3ANH8-F1
#
_cell.length_a   1.000
_cell.length_b   1.000
_cell.length_c   1.000
_cell.angle_alpha   90.00
_cell.angle_beta   90.00
_cell.angle_gamma   90.00
#
_symmetry.space_group_name_H-M   'P 1'
#
loop_
_entity.id
_entity.type
_entity.pdbx_description
1 polymer ?
#
loop_
_entity_poly.entity_id
_entity_poly.type
_entity_poly.pdbx_seq_one_letter_code
_entity_poly.pdbx_strand_id
1 'polypeptide(L)'
;MNNDASTLTKGEIEDFLANGTARENLLRSYELMLDFYGIMLCNEKTGEVKRASHWRDRFCNLNNHTHNNLRITRILKCLGTLGFPHYQAPLVHFFLMETLVRGELPNIKDSVLNYFVFAVLDKRERRNLVKFAYLNYDRKDEFVWCPRKIQMMWSGLSALSHEYLSLDDVNEAKDKANETVKAESLNNVEKPVTGPRNADE
;
A
#
# COMPACT_ATOMS: atom_id res chain seq x y z
N MET A 1 -1.30 -21.85 11.42
CA MET A 1 -1.03 -21.69 9.97
C MET A 1 -1.11 -23.08 9.36
N ASN A 2 -1.62 -23.26 8.15
CA ASN A 2 -1.55 -24.56 7.48
C ASN A 2 -0.19 -24.63 6.77
N ASN A 3 0.74 -25.42 7.30
CA ASN A 3 2.11 -25.51 6.77
C ASN A 3 2.18 -26.32 5.46
N ASP A 4 1.11 -27.05 5.14
CA ASP A 4 1.05 -27.94 3.98
C ASP A 4 0.47 -27.24 2.73
N ALA A 5 0.03 -25.99 2.87
CA ALA A 5 -0.50 -25.22 1.74
C ALA A 5 0.66 -24.66 0.89
N SER A 6 0.77 -25.14 -0.35
CA SER A 6 1.71 -24.62 -1.34
C SER A 6 1.34 -23.21 -1.78
N THR A 7 2.35 -22.44 -2.22
CA THR A 7 2.11 -21.14 -2.86
C THR A 7 1.61 -21.39 -4.28
N LEU A 8 0.60 -20.63 -4.71
CA LEU A 8 0.14 -20.64 -6.10
C LEU A 8 1.30 -20.35 -7.06
N THR A 9 1.47 -21.23 -8.03
CA THR A 9 2.41 -21.06 -9.14
C THR A 9 1.85 -20.10 -10.18
N LYS A 10 2.72 -19.57 -11.06
CA LYS A 10 2.29 -18.70 -12.16
C LYS A 10 1.34 -19.43 -13.13
N GLY A 11 1.63 -20.69 -13.44
CA GLY A 11 0.77 -21.51 -14.30
C GLY A 11 -0.63 -21.71 -13.71
N GLU A 12 -0.74 -22.04 -12.42
CA GLU A 12 -2.05 -22.17 -11.76
C GLU A 12 -2.84 -20.86 -11.76
N ILE A 13 -2.16 -19.71 -11.64
CA ILE A 13 -2.82 -18.40 -11.74
C ILE A 13 -3.33 -18.16 -13.16
N GLU A 14 -2.52 -18.44 -14.18
CA GLU A 14 -2.91 -18.31 -15.59
C GLU A 14 -4.10 -19.22 -15.94
N ASP A 15 -4.05 -20.48 -15.50
CA ASP A 15 -5.15 -21.45 -15.66
C ASP A 15 -6.43 -20.98 -14.96
N PHE A 16 -6.31 -20.44 -13.75
CA PHE A 16 -7.45 -19.88 -13.03
C PHE A 16 -8.07 -18.69 -13.77
N LEU A 17 -7.25 -17.76 -14.26
CA LEU A 17 -7.71 -16.56 -14.97
C LEU A 17 -8.43 -16.90 -16.27
N ALA A 18 -8.01 -17.97 -16.96
CA ALA A 18 -8.66 -18.47 -18.16
C ALA A 18 -9.98 -19.22 -17.90
N ASN A 19 -10.25 -19.61 -16.64
CA ASN A 19 -11.41 -20.42 -16.28
C ASN A 19 -12.58 -19.58 -15.73
N GLY A 20 -13.60 -19.37 -16.56
CA GLY A 20 -14.80 -18.61 -16.18
C GLY A 20 -15.53 -19.17 -14.95
N THR A 21 -15.70 -20.49 -14.88
CA THR A 21 -16.38 -21.16 -13.76
C THR A 21 -15.61 -20.98 -12.45
N ALA A 22 -14.29 -21.07 -12.48
CA ALA A 22 -13.46 -20.86 -11.28
C ALA A 22 -13.58 -19.41 -10.77
N ARG A 23 -13.61 -18.44 -11.68
CA ARG A 23 -13.82 -17.02 -11.35
C ARG A 23 -15.19 -16.75 -10.76
N GLU A 24 -16.25 -17.32 -11.34
CA GLU A 24 -17.61 -17.23 -10.79
C GLU A 24 -17.71 -17.85 -9.39
N ASN A 25 -17.07 -19.00 -9.18
CA ASN A 25 -17.06 -19.64 -7.86
C ASN A 25 -16.30 -18.81 -6.82
N LEU A 26 -15.21 -18.14 -7.22
CA LEU A 26 -14.49 -17.22 -6.34
C LEU A 26 -15.35 -16.01 -5.99
N LEU A 27 -16.10 -15.45 -6.96
CA LEU A 27 -17.04 -14.37 -6.70
C LEU A 27 -18.12 -14.78 -5.69
N ARG A 28 -18.79 -15.93 -5.90
CA ARG A 28 -19.79 -16.46 -4.94
C ARG A 28 -19.18 -16.67 -3.55
N SER A 29 -17.95 -17.19 -3.48
CA SER A 29 -17.24 -17.38 -2.21
C SER A 29 -16.90 -16.04 -1.55
N TYR A 30 -16.55 -15.02 -2.33
CA TYR A 30 -16.28 -13.68 -1.84
C TYR A 30 -17.53 -13.05 -1.24
N GLU A 31 -18.68 -13.13 -1.92
CA GLU A 31 -19.97 -12.64 -1.40
C GLU A 31 -20.37 -13.33 -0.09
N LEU A 32 -20.22 -14.66 -0.02
CA LEU A 32 -20.47 -15.42 1.20
C LEU A 32 -19.58 -14.94 2.35
N MET A 33 -18.29 -14.72 2.08
CA MET A 33 -17.36 -14.22 3.09
C MET A 33 -17.66 -12.79 3.51
N LEU A 34 -18.07 -11.92 2.59
CA LEU A 34 -18.53 -10.57 2.93
C LEU A 34 -19.74 -10.64 3.88
N ASP A 35 -20.74 -11.47 3.55
CA ASP A 35 -21.95 -11.60 4.36
C ASP A 35 -21.65 -12.13 5.77
N PHE A 36 -20.72 -13.09 5.87
CA PHE A 36 -20.20 -13.58 7.15
C PHE A 36 -19.62 -12.44 8.01
N TYR A 37 -18.99 -11.44 7.38
CA TYR A 37 -18.47 -10.25 8.07
C TYR A 37 -19.50 -9.13 8.24
N GLY A 38 -20.76 -9.32 7.81
CA GLY A 38 -21.80 -8.28 7.87
C GLY A 38 -21.67 -7.22 6.78
N ILE A 39 -21.10 -7.61 5.64
CA ILE A 39 -20.83 -6.76 4.48
C ILE A 39 -21.58 -7.34 3.27
N MET A 40 -22.05 -6.49 2.37
CA MET A 40 -22.74 -6.92 1.16
C MET A 40 -22.12 -6.25 -0.06
N LEU A 41 -21.87 -7.05 -1.11
CA LEU A 41 -21.48 -6.56 -2.43
C LEU A 41 -22.69 -5.92 -3.11
N CYS A 42 -22.57 -4.65 -3.48
CA CYS A 42 -23.63 -3.87 -4.12
C CYS A 42 -23.48 -3.81 -5.62
N ASN A 43 -22.25 -3.91 -6.11
CA ASN A 43 -21.94 -3.79 -7.52
C ASN A 43 -20.74 -4.66 -7.87
N GLU A 44 -21.00 -5.75 -8.61
CA GLU A 44 -19.98 -6.69 -9.06
C GLU A 44 -18.96 -6.07 -10.04
N LYS A 45 -19.29 -4.98 -10.74
CA LYS A 45 -18.37 -4.35 -11.68
C LYS A 45 -17.38 -3.42 -11.00
N THR A 46 -17.84 -2.69 -9.97
CA THR A 46 -17.01 -1.70 -9.27
C THR A 46 -16.41 -2.24 -7.97
N GLY A 47 -16.94 -3.33 -7.43
CA GLY A 47 -16.56 -3.85 -6.12
C GLY A 47 -17.19 -3.10 -4.95
N GLU A 48 -18.13 -2.18 -5.20
CA GLU A 48 -18.77 -1.39 -4.14
C GLU A 48 -19.43 -2.28 -3.10
N VAL A 49 -19.14 -2.02 -1.82
CA VAL A 49 -19.71 -2.76 -0.68
C VAL A 49 -20.39 -1.81 0.31
N LYS A 50 -21.35 -2.35 1.05
CA LYS A 50 -21.99 -1.65 2.19
C LYS A 50 -22.27 -2.62 3.34
N ARG A 51 -22.75 -2.09 4.47
CA ARG A 51 -23.20 -2.92 5.60
C ARG A 51 -24.38 -3.81 5.16
N ALA A 52 -24.32 -5.09 5.49
CA ALA A 52 -25.46 -6.01 5.34
C ALA A 52 -26.54 -5.70 6.39
N SER A 53 -27.74 -6.25 6.25
CA SER A 53 -28.85 -5.97 7.18
C SER A 53 -28.56 -6.39 8.63
N HIS A 54 -27.85 -7.50 8.82
CA HIS A 54 -27.43 -8.11 10.08
C HIS A 54 -26.03 -7.68 10.54
N TRP A 55 -25.52 -6.54 10.05
CA TRP A 55 -24.14 -6.11 10.30
C TRP A 55 -23.79 -5.99 11.79
N ARG A 56 -24.74 -5.61 12.65
CA ARG A 56 -24.48 -5.36 14.08
C ARG A 56 -23.93 -6.61 14.78
N ASP A 57 -24.61 -7.74 14.64
CA ASP A 57 -24.20 -9.01 15.25
C ASP A 57 -22.89 -9.51 14.65
N ARG A 58 -22.71 -9.34 13.32
CA ARG A 58 -21.48 -9.74 12.63
C ARG A 58 -20.28 -8.89 13.04
N PHE A 59 -20.45 -7.59 13.23
CA PHE A 59 -19.38 -6.68 13.68
C PHE A 59 -18.98 -6.97 15.12
N CYS A 60 -19.97 -7.25 15.99
CA CYS A 60 -19.69 -7.72 17.35
C CYS A 60 -18.83 -8.98 17.31
N ASN A 61 -19.21 -9.97 16.49
CA ASN A 61 -18.40 -11.17 16.31
C ASN A 61 -17.00 -10.87 15.74
N LEU A 62 -16.90 -9.98 14.76
CA LEU A 62 -15.65 -9.64 14.09
C LEU A 62 -14.66 -8.95 15.03
N ASN A 63 -15.14 -8.04 15.88
CA ASN A 63 -14.32 -7.40 16.92
C ASN A 63 -13.79 -8.40 17.96
N ASN A 64 -14.53 -9.46 18.26
CA ASN A 64 -14.14 -10.44 19.27
C ASN A 64 -13.18 -11.52 18.74
N HIS A 65 -13.00 -11.64 17.42
CA HIS A 65 -12.27 -12.75 16.81
C HIS A 65 -11.18 -12.25 15.85
N THR A 66 -10.03 -11.86 16.42
CA THR A 66 -8.91 -11.23 15.70
C THR A 66 -8.29 -12.08 14.59
N HIS A 67 -8.44 -13.41 14.63
CA HIS A 67 -7.96 -14.29 13.56
C HIS A 67 -8.65 -14.00 12.20
N ASN A 68 -9.82 -13.36 12.21
CA ASN A 68 -10.50 -12.90 11.00
C ASN A 68 -9.68 -11.84 10.26
N ASN A 69 -8.86 -11.05 10.95
CA ASN A 69 -7.97 -10.07 10.31
C ASN A 69 -6.98 -10.76 9.36
N LEU A 70 -6.45 -11.93 9.77
CA LEU A 70 -5.60 -12.75 8.90
C LEU A 70 -6.37 -13.36 7.73
N ARG A 71 -7.66 -13.73 7.92
CA ARG A 71 -8.51 -14.25 6.84
C ARG A 71 -8.81 -13.17 5.81
N ILE A 72 -9.22 -11.98 6.24
CA ILE A 72 -9.48 -10.83 5.38
C ILE A 72 -8.21 -10.45 4.60
N THR A 73 -7.04 -10.48 5.23
CA THR A 73 -5.76 -10.24 4.54
C THR A 73 -5.52 -11.24 3.40
N ARG A 74 -5.82 -12.53 3.63
CA ARG A 74 -5.71 -13.57 2.59
C ARG A 74 -6.72 -13.36 1.47
N ILE A 75 -7.96 -12.97 1.79
CA ILE A 75 -8.98 -12.62 0.79
C ILE A 75 -8.48 -11.45 -0.07
N LEU A 76 -8.00 -10.37 0.54
CA LEU A 76 -7.48 -9.21 -0.21
C LEU A 76 -6.33 -9.60 -1.15
N LYS A 77 -5.38 -10.40 -0.69
CA LYS A 77 -4.28 -10.89 -1.54
C LYS A 77 -4.80 -11.78 -2.67
N CYS A 78 -5.69 -12.71 -2.36
CA CYS A 78 -6.34 -13.61 -3.32
C CYS A 78 -7.05 -12.82 -4.43
N LEU A 79 -7.85 -11.81 -4.08
CA LEU A 79 -8.53 -10.94 -5.04
C LEU A 79 -7.55 -10.27 -6.00
N GLY A 80 -6.44 -9.73 -5.48
CA GLY A 80 -5.40 -9.13 -6.32
C GLY A 80 -4.73 -10.14 -7.25
N THR A 81 -4.41 -11.33 -6.76
CA THR A 81 -3.72 -12.37 -7.52
C THR A 81 -4.61 -13.02 -8.59
N LEU A 82 -5.89 -13.23 -8.29
CA LEU A 82 -6.81 -14.03 -9.11
C LEU A 82 -7.78 -13.20 -9.96
N GLY A 83 -7.39 -11.97 -10.32
CA GLY A 83 -8.08 -11.18 -11.35
C GLY A 83 -9.23 -10.29 -10.85
N PHE A 84 -9.30 -10.00 -9.56
CA PHE A 84 -10.30 -9.11 -8.95
C PHE A 84 -9.67 -7.91 -8.19
N PRO A 85 -8.64 -7.22 -8.73
CA PRO A 85 -7.99 -6.11 -8.01
C PRO A 85 -8.95 -4.95 -7.69
N HIS A 86 -9.96 -4.73 -8.54
CA HIS A 86 -10.98 -3.70 -8.38
C HIS A 86 -11.87 -3.88 -7.13
N TYR A 87 -11.87 -5.06 -6.48
CA TYR A 87 -12.58 -5.28 -5.22
C TYR A 87 -11.78 -4.88 -3.99
N GLN A 88 -10.45 -4.76 -4.12
CA GLN A 88 -9.58 -4.51 -2.97
C GLN A 88 -9.83 -3.12 -2.37
N ALA A 89 -9.77 -2.06 -3.20
CA ALA A 89 -9.88 -0.69 -2.68
C ALA A 89 -11.25 -0.38 -2.06
N PRO A 90 -12.40 -0.73 -2.67
CA PRO A 90 -13.71 -0.53 -2.04
C PRO A 90 -13.84 -1.23 -0.69
N LEU A 91 -13.37 -2.48 -0.57
CA LEU A 91 -13.43 -3.22 0.69
C LEU A 91 -12.54 -2.60 1.76
N VAL A 92 -11.32 -2.19 1.41
CA VAL A 92 -10.42 -1.52 2.37
C VAL A 92 -10.97 -0.17 2.79
N HIS A 93 -11.53 0.60 1.85
CA HIS A 93 -12.19 1.87 2.15
C HIS A 93 -13.35 1.67 3.13
N PHE A 94 -14.16 0.62 2.95
CA PHE A 94 -15.22 0.25 3.87
C PHE A 94 -14.67 0.04 5.29
N PHE A 95 -13.63 -0.76 5.46
CA PHE A 95 -13.02 -0.95 6.78
C PHE A 95 -12.42 0.34 7.36
N LEU A 96 -11.82 1.21 6.56
CA LEU A 96 -11.33 2.52 7.01
C LEU A 96 -12.49 3.41 7.52
N MET A 97 -13.62 3.43 6.82
CA MET A 97 -14.83 4.14 7.26
C MET A 97 -15.34 3.59 8.60
N GLU A 98 -15.45 2.26 8.72
CA GLU A 98 -15.98 1.61 9.93
C GLU A 98 -15.04 1.76 11.15
N THR A 99 -13.74 1.87 10.92
CA THR A 99 -12.72 1.98 11.98
C THR A 99 -12.42 3.41 12.39
N LEU A 100 -12.24 4.32 11.42
CA LEU A 100 -11.74 5.68 11.68
C LEU A 100 -12.85 6.74 11.76
N VAL A 101 -13.99 6.52 11.09
CA VAL A 101 -15.08 7.50 11.06
C VAL A 101 -16.22 7.08 11.98
N ARG A 102 -16.63 5.82 11.90
CA ARG A 102 -17.79 5.30 12.63
C ARG A 102 -17.44 4.68 13.98
N GLY A 103 -16.20 4.23 14.16
CA GLY A 103 -15.71 3.64 15.41
C GLY A 103 -16.34 2.29 15.77
N GLU A 104 -16.93 1.58 14.81
CA GLU A 104 -17.66 0.33 15.06
C GLU A 104 -16.75 -0.90 15.07
N LEU A 105 -15.57 -0.82 14.46
CA LEU A 105 -14.62 -1.94 14.32
C LEU A 105 -13.25 -1.66 14.96
N PRO A 106 -13.17 -1.16 16.22
CA PRO A 106 -11.91 -0.70 16.81
C PRO A 106 -10.81 -1.77 16.80
N ASN A 107 -11.16 -3.06 17.01
CA ASN A 107 -10.19 -4.16 17.09
C ASN A 107 -9.62 -4.58 15.73
N ILE A 108 -10.11 -4.01 14.63
CA ILE A 108 -9.60 -4.26 13.28
C ILE A 108 -8.70 -3.12 12.81
N LYS A 109 -8.79 -1.93 13.41
CA LYS A 109 -8.10 -0.69 13.01
C LYS A 109 -6.62 -0.92 12.67
N ASP A 110 -5.88 -1.58 13.55
CA ASP A 110 -4.46 -1.87 13.33
C ASP A 110 -4.22 -2.73 12.10
N SER A 111 -5.09 -3.72 11.86
CA SER A 111 -4.96 -4.59 10.69
C SER A 111 -5.30 -3.87 9.39
N VAL A 112 -6.26 -2.94 9.42
CA VAL A 112 -6.59 -2.10 8.26
C VAL A 112 -5.39 -1.26 7.85
N LEU A 113 -4.80 -0.56 8.82
CA LEU A 113 -3.71 0.39 8.58
C LEU A 113 -2.40 -0.33 8.24
N ASN A 114 -2.06 -1.40 8.95
CA ASN A 114 -0.77 -2.09 8.77
C ASN A 114 -0.76 -3.11 7.64
N TYR A 115 -1.90 -3.70 7.27
CA TYR A 115 -1.94 -4.79 6.30
C TYR A 115 -2.92 -4.56 5.15
N PHE A 116 -4.17 -4.19 5.43
CA PHE A 116 -5.21 -4.21 4.39
C PHE A 116 -4.94 -3.15 3.32
N VAL A 117 -4.60 -1.93 3.73
CA VAL A 117 -4.21 -0.85 2.81
C VAL A 117 -3.07 -1.29 1.90
N PHE A 118 -2.06 -1.98 2.42
CA PHE A 118 -0.90 -2.42 1.64
C PHE A 118 -1.13 -3.67 0.79
N ALA A 119 -2.25 -4.37 0.97
CA ALA A 119 -2.65 -5.47 0.10
C ALA A 119 -3.23 -4.97 -1.25
N VAL A 120 -3.73 -3.74 -1.32
CA VAL A 120 -4.31 -3.13 -2.53
C VAL A 120 -3.25 -2.96 -3.60
N LEU A 121 -3.37 -3.64 -4.73
CA LEU A 121 -2.33 -3.64 -5.77
C LEU A 121 -2.21 -2.29 -6.49
N ASP A 122 -3.33 -1.65 -6.83
CA ASP A 122 -3.32 -0.35 -7.49
C ASP A 122 -2.69 0.72 -6.59
N LYS A 123 -1.59 1.32 -7.07
CA LYS A 123 -0.80 2.30 -6.32
C LYS A 123 -1.56 3.61 -6.10
N ARG A 124 -2.42 4.01 -7.05
CA ARG A 124 -3.20 5.26 -6.96
C ARG A 124 -4.32 5.08 -5.93
N GLU A 125 -5.05 3.97 -6.00
CA GLU A 125 -6.09 3.65 -5.02
C GLU A 125 -5.50 3.51 -3.62
N ARG A 126 -4.38 2.78 -3.49
CA ARG A 126 -3.66 2.68 -2.21
C ARG A 126 -3.28 4.04 -1.64
N ARG A 127 -2.74 4.95 -2.46
CA ARG A 127 -2.41 6.31 -2.03
C ARG A 127 -3.66 7.07 -1.56
N ASN A 128 -4.78 6.91 -2.25
CA ASN A 128 -6.05 7.53 -1.85
C ASN A 128 -6.55 6.99 -0.50
N LEU A 129 -6.41 5.69 -0.26
CA LEU A 129 -6.74 5.06 1.02
C LEU A 129 -5.84 5.54 2.16
N VAL A 130 -4.52 5.66 1.92
CA VAL A 130 -3.59 6.23 2.92
C VAL A 130 -3.95 7.69 3.22
N LYS A 131 -4.30 8.48 2.20
CA LYS A 131 -4.76 9.86 2.38
C LYS A 131 -6.05 9.91 3.19
N PHE A 132 -7.02 9.06 2.86
CA PHE A 132 -8.28 8.94 3.61
C PHE A 132 -7.99 8.59 5.07
N ALA A 133 -7.14 7.58 5.31
CA ALA A 133 -6.74 7.19 6.65
C ALA A 133 -6.09 8.36 7.40
N TYR A 134 -5.13 9.04 6.77
CA TYR A 134 -4.47 10.21 7.36
C TYR A 134 -5.48 11.29 7.75
N LEU A 135 -6.43 11.64 6.89
CA LEU A 135 -7.41 12.70 7.16
C LEU A 135 -8.38 12.35 8.30
N ASN A 136 -8.68 11.07 8.50
CA ASN A 136 -9.65 10.60 9.51
C ASN A 136 -8.99 9.99 10.77
N TYR A 137 -7.66 9.92 10.86
CA TYR A 137 -6.97 9.42 12.05
C TYR A 137 -6.85 10.50 13.13
N ASP A 138 -7.29 10.24 14.36
CA ASP A 138 -7.34 11.28 15.41
C ASP A 138 -5.95 11.85 15.76
N ARG A 139 -4.95 10.98 15.92
CA ARG A 139 -3.60 11.34 16.38
C ARG A 139 -2.63 11.46 15.21
N LYS A 140 -2.66 12.60 14.52
CA LYS A 140 -1.84 12.83 13.30
C LYS A 140 -0.34 12.68 13.54
N ASP A 141 0.11 13.01 14.75
CA ASP A 141 1.49 12.88 15.22
C ASP A 141 1.99 11.42 15.22
N GLU A 142 1.08 10.46 15.40
CA GLU A 142 1.37 9.02 15.41
C GLU A 142 1.17 8.35 14.04
N PHE A 143 0.73 9.09 13.01
CA PHE A 143 0.46 8.51 11.71
C PHE A 143 1.76 8.20 10.95
N VAL A 144 2.18 6.93 10.94
CA VAL A 144 3.47 6.48 10.37
C VAL A 144 3.39 5.96 8.93
N TRP A 145 2.18 5.74 8.39
CA TRP A 145 1.97 5.08 7.09
C TRP A 145 2.20 6.00 5.88
N CYS A 146 2.63 7.24 6.10
CA CYS A 146 2.95 8.20 5.06
C CYS A 146 4.07 9.16 5.50
N PRO A 147 5.06 9.51 4.67
CA PRO A 147 6.09 10.48 5.02
C PRO A 147 5.53 11.86 5.41
N ARG A 148 6.12 12.52 6.42
CA ARG A 148 5.65 13.84 6.91
C ARG A 148 5.52 14.90 5.83
N LYS A 149 6.44 14.95 4.86
CA LYS A 149 6.35 15.90 3.72
C LYS A 149 5.04 15.73 2.93
N ILE A 150 4.59 14.49 2.74
CA ILE A 150 3.34 14.20 2.03
C ILE A 150 2.13 14.52 2.90
N GLN A 151 2.21 14.24 4.20
CA GLN A 151 1.19 14.65 5.16
C GLN A 151 0.97 16.18 5.14
N MET A 152 2.04 16.97 5.15
CA MET A 152 1.98 18.44 5.06
C MET A 152 1.27 18.94 3.78
N MET A 153 1.53 18.29 2.64
CA MET A 153 0.83 18.60 1.39
C MET A 153 -0.67 18.30 1.48
N TRP A 154 -1.07 17.24 2.17
CA TRP A 154 -2.48 16.87 2.31
C TRP A 154 -3.24 17.73 3.32
N SER A 155 -2.58 18.23 4.34
CA SER A 155 -3.17 19.11 5.36
C SER A 155 -3.34 20.56 4.92
N GLY A 156 -2.99 20.90 3.67
CA GLY A 156 -3.03 22.29 3.18
C GLY A 156 -1.94 23.20 3.76
N LEU A 157 -1.10 22.69 4.66
CA LEU A 157 0.05 23.41 5.24
C LEU A 157 1.17 23.72 4.23
N SER A 158 1.08 23.18 3.01
CA SER A 158 1.93 23.57 1.88
C SER A 158 1.82 25.04 1.48
N ALA A 159 0.73 25.74 1.83
CA ALA A 159 0.60 27.17 1.60
C ALA A 159 1.42 28.01 2.60
N LEU A 160 1.65 27.50 3.82
CA LEU A 160 2.43 28.18 4.86
C LEU A 160 3.95 27.94 4.72
N SER A 161 4.37 26.93 3.96
CA SER A 161 5.80 26.62 3.76
C SER A 161 6.47 27.48 2.68
N HIS A 162 5.71 28.24 1.87
CA HIS A 162 6.27 29.18 0.91
C HIS A 162 6.73 30.51 1.55
N GLU A 163 6.30 30.79 2.78
CA GLU A 163 6.67 32.03 3.50
C GLU A 163 7.81 31.81 4.51
N TYR A 164 8.21 30.56 4.75
CA TYR A 164 9.26 30.20 5.73
C TYR A 164 10.54 29.61 5.12
N LEU A 165 10.66 29.61 3.80
CA LEU A 165 11.91 29.32 3.08
C LEU A 165 12.12 30.45 2.09
N SER A 166 12.69 31.57 2.56
CA SER A 166 13.24 32.58 1.66
C SER A 166 14.39 31.97 0.85
N LEU A 167 14.53 32.48 -0.36
CA LEU A 167 15.35 31.99 -1.48
C LEU A 167 16.88 32.13 -1.28
N ASP A 168 17.38 32.04 -0.04
CA ASP A 168 18.79 32.28 0.28
C ASP A 168 19.57 31.00 0.63
N ASP A 169 18.91 29.95 1.15
CA ASP A 169 19.61 28.71 1.58
C ASP A 169 19.92 27.71 0.44
N VAL A 170 19.29 27.87 -0.74
CA VAL A 170 19.48 26.94 -1.87
C VAL A 170 20.69 27.32 -2.74
N ASN A 171 21.13 28.57 -2.69
CA ASN A 171 22.27 29.03 -3.48
C ASN A 171 23.62 28.77 -2.76
N GLU A 172 23.68 28.87 -1.44
CA GLU A 172 24.94 28.64 -0.71
C GLU A 172 25.38 27.16 -0.72
N ALA A 173 24.43 26.22 -0.83
CA ALA A 173 24.72 24.79 -0.91
C ALA A 173 25.16 24.32 -2.32
N LYS A 174 24.82 25.09 -3.38
CA LYS A 174 25.21 24.76 -4.76
C LYS A 174 26.61 25.26 -5.11
N ASP A 175 27.01 26.40 -4.56
CA ASP A 175 28.34 26.96 -4.83
C ASP A 175 29.46 26.18 -4.13
N LYS A 176 29.22 25.66 -2.92
CA LYS A 176 30.19 24.81 -2.20
C LYS A 176 30.41 23.44 -2.86
N ALA A 177 29.39 22.87 -3.51
CA ALA A 177 29.51 21.59 -4.20
C ALA A 177 30.29 21.69 -5.52
N ASN A 178 30.23 22.83 -6.21
CA ASN A 178 30.93 23.04 -7.49
C ASN A 178 32.43 23.33 -7.32
N GLU A 179 32.87 23.88 -6.19
CA GLU A 179 34.30 24.05 -5.90
C GLU A 179 34.98 22.71 -5.56
N THR A 180 34.28 21.79 -4.89
CA THR A 180 34.86 20.49 -4.49
C THR A 180 35.11 19.58 -5.71
N VAL A 181 34.20 19.58 -6.69
CA VAL A 181 34.31 18.76 -7.91
C VAL A 181 35.43 19.25 -8.84
N LYS A 182 35.76 20.55 -8.80
CA LYS A 182 36.82 21.14 -9.63
C LYS A 182 38.23 20.89 -9.07
N ALA A 183 38.36 20.68 -7.75
CA ALA A 183 39.64 20.39 -7.09
C ALA A 183 40.08 18.92 -7.27
N GLU A 184 39.13 17.98 -7.39
CA GLU A 184 39.42 16.55 -7.52
C GLU A 184 39.77 16.11 -8.97
N SER A 185 39.47 16.95 -9.97
CA SER A 185 39.70 16.64 -11.39
C SER A 185 41.07 17.08 -11.94
N LEU A 186 41.93 17.69 -11.12
CA LEU A 186 43.28 18.15 -11.51
C LEU A 186 44.44 17.25 -11.02
N ASN A 187 44.19 16.20 -10.23
CA ASN A 187 45.24 15.42 -9.55
C ASN A 187 45.44 13.97 -10.02
N ASN A 188 44.98 13.58 -11.22
CA ASN A 188 45.25 12.24 -11.76
C ASN A 188 45.76 12.29 -13.21
N VAL A 189 47.02 12.72 -13.38
CA VAL A 189 47.81 12.52 -14.60
C VAL A 189 49.20 11.99 -14.20
N GLU A 190 49.56 10.85 -14.80
CA GLU A 190 50.90 10.26 -14.98
C GLU A 190 51.66 9.57 -13.82
N LYS A 191 51.80 8.24 -13.94
CA LYS A 191 53.09 7.55 -13.69
C LYS A 191 53.42 6.61 -14.86
N PRO A 192 54.68 6.56 -15.32
CA PRO A 192 55.06 5.89 -16.56
C PRO A 192 55.32 4.38 -16.36
N VAL A 193 54.93 3.58 -17.36
CA VAL A 193 55.23 2.14 -17.44
C VAL A 193 56.47 1.93 -18.31
N THR A 194 57.54 1.42 -17.72
CA THR A 194 58.75 0.93 -18.42
C THR A 194 58.51 -0.50 -18.94
N GLY A 195 58.57 -0.71 -20.25
CA GLY A 195 58.52 -2.05 -20.86
C GLY A 195 59.91 -2.62 -21.17
N PRO A 196 60.10 -3.95 -21.18
CA PRO A 196 61.21 -4.57 -21.86
C PRO A 196 60.85 -4.98 -23.30
N ARG A 197 61.88 -4.93 -24.14
CA ARG A 197 61.90 -5.10 -25.60
C ARG A 197 61.85 -6.57 -25.99
N ASN A 198 61.22 -6.86 -27.13
CA ASN A 198 61.45 -8.09 -27.89
C ASN A 198 62.82 -8.04 -28.59
N ALA A 199 63.48 -9.19 -28.71
CA ALA A 199 64.51 -9.46 -29.70
C ALA A 199 64.46 -10.95 -30.08
N ASP A 200 64.13 -11.17 -31.35
CA ASP A 200 64.53 -12.21 -32.30
C ASP A 200 65.41 -13.38 -31.81
N GLU A 201 64.90 -14.62 -31.95
CA GLU A 201 65.37 -15.73 -32.82
C GLU A 201 64.57 -17.02 -32.54
#